data_AF-A0A3N5RFQ1-F1
#
_entry.id   AF-A0A3N5RFQ1-F1
#
_cell.length_a   1.000
_cell.length_b   1.000
_cell.length_c   1.000
_cell.angle_alpha   90.00
_cell.angle_beta   90.00
_cell.angle_gamma   90.00
#
_symmetry.space_group_name_H-M   'P 1'
#
loop_
_entity.id
_entity.type
_entity.pdbx_description
1 polymer ?
#
loop_
_entity_poly.entity_id
_entity_poly.type
_entity_poly.pdbx_seq_one_letter_code
_entity_poly.pdbx_strand_id
1 'polypeptide(L)'
;FIGDAIAGERERHTLETLLASRISDRAILFGKLLVAVGFTWGMTLICLLLGAIMVNLSLGQGQWVFYAPINLFLVVLVMSILTILLAASGGVLISLKSATMRQAAQTMVLGEILLGFVVYMFVRLLPASVTASLTTSQIVLIVTGALAVFDAILLAASLVSFQRSRLILR
;
A
#
# COMPACT_ATOMS: atom_id res chain seq x y z
N PHE A 1 6.18 9.62 -2.69
CA PHE A 1 5.52 8.42 -3.24
C PHE A 1 6.58 7.49 -3.82
N ILE A 2 6.44 6.17 -3.66
CA ILE A 2 7.43 5.22 -4.19
C ILE A 2 7.51 5.23 -5.73
N GLY A 3 6.42 5.62 -6.39
CA GLY A 3 6.35 5.78 -7.84
C GLY A 3 7.32 6.82 -8.39
N ASP A 4 7.64 7.85 -7.61
CA ASP A 4 8.59 8.90 -7.99
C ASP A 4 10.04 8.45 -7.80
N ALA A 5 10.29 7.53 -6.86
CA ALA A 5 11.63 7.13 -6.49
C ALA A 5 12.33 6.27 -7.55
N ILE A 6 11.61 5.70 -8.51
CA ILE A 6 12.19 4.94 -9.63
C ILE A 6 12.00 5.71 -10.95
N ALA A 7 10.76 6.09 -11.29
CA ALA A 7 10.49 6.85 -12.52
C ALA A 7 11.15 8.25 -12.52
N GLY A 8 11.20 8.93 -11.36
CA GLY A 8 11.89 10.22 -11.24
C GLY A 8 13.41 10.09 -11.29
N GLU A 9 13.99 9.00 -10.77
CA GLU A 9 15.43 8.73 -10.94
C GLU A 9 15.77 8.35 -12.38
N ARG A 10 14.83 7.72 -13.11
CA ARG A 10 14.95 7.46 -14.56
C ARG A 10 14.95 8.77 -15.34
N GLU A 11 13.98 9.63 -15.06
CA GLU A 11 13.83 10.94 -15.70
C GLU A 11 15.05 11.85 -15.45
N ARG A 12 15.73 11.69 -14.30
CA ARG A 12 16.94 12.44 -13.94
C ARG A 12 18.24 11.75 -14.35
N HIS A 13 18.19 10.60 -15.03
CA HIS A 13 19.35 9.78 -15.39
C HIS A 13 20.28 9.42 -14.22
N THR A 14 19.72 9.31 -13.00
CA THR A 14 20.47 8.93 -11.79
C THR A 14 20.30 7.45 -11.43
N LEU A 15 19.42 6.71 -12.12
CA LEU A 15 19.30 5.26 -11.94
C LEU A 15 20.57 4.53 -12.36
N GLU A 16 21.18 4.92 -13.47
CA GLU A 16 22.36 4.26 -14.03
C GLU A 16 23.56 4.36 -13.08
N THR A 17 23.73 5.50 -12.43
CA THR A 17 24.79 5.72 -11.43
C THR A 17 24.55 4.92 -10.15
N LEU A 18 23.29 4.76 -9.72
CA LEU A 18 22.93 3.87 -8.60
C LEU A 18 23.16 2.39 -8.93
N LEU A 19 22.84 1.95 -10.16
CA LEU A 19 23.07 0.59 -10.63
C LEU A 19 24.56 0.29 -10.87
N ALA A 20 25.39 1.30 -11.14
CA ALA A 20 26.84 1.17 -11.22
C ALA A 20 27.48 0.94 -9.84
N SER A 21 26.77 1.23 -8.75
CA SER A 21 27.23 0.92 -7.39
C SER A 21 27.22 -0.59 -7.11
N ARG A 22 28.04 -1.03 -6.14
CA ARG A 22 28.15 -2.44 -5.71
C ARG A 22 26.94 -2.95 -4.90
N ILE A 23 25.88 -2.16 -4.78
CA ILE A 23 24.71 -2.52 -3.98
C ILE A 23 23.82 -3.49 -4.76
N SER A 24 23.41 -4.56 -4.09
CA SER A 24 22.46 -5.54 -4.64
C SER A 24 21.13 -4.89 -5.03
N ASP A 25 20.62 -5.24 -6.19
CA ASP A 25 19.32 -4.80 -6.72
C ASP A 25 18.17 -4.96 -5.72
N ARG A 26 18.15 -6.10 -5.03
CA ARG A 26 17.15 -6.39 -4.00
C ARG A 26 17.29 -5.45 -2.80
N ALA A 27 18.52 -5.13 -2.40
CA ALA A 27 18.77 -4.22 -1.28
C ALA A 27 18.32 -2.79 -1.61
N ILE A 28 18.50 -2.33 -2.85
CA ILE A 28 17.99 -1.03 -3.31
C ILE A 28 16.47 -1.01 -3.27
N LEU A 29 15.82 -2.04 -3.82
CA LEU A 29 14.37 -2.12 -3.84
C LEU A 29 13.77 -2.17 -2.42
N PHE A 30 14.28 -3.06 -1.57
CA PHE A 30 13.81 -3.18 -0.19
C PHE A 30 14.06 -1.89 0.61
N GLY A 31 15.20 -1.24 0.42
CA GLY A 31 15.49 0.03 1.09
C GLY A 31 14.47 1.12 0.71
N LYS A 32 14.20 1.29 -0.59
CA LYS A 32 13.18 2.25 -1.08
C LYS A 32 11.78 1.90 -0.57
N LEU A 33 11.43 0.61 -0.58
CA LEU A 33 10.13 0.14 -0.12
C LEU A 33 9.94 0.34 1.39
N LEU A 34 10.94 -0.03 2.20
CA LEU A 34 10.87 0.10 3.66
C LEU A 34 10.80 1.56 4.08
N VAL A 35 11.59 2.45 3.47
CA VAL A 35 11.52 3.89 3.75
C VAL A 35 10.15 4.47 3.39
N ALA A 36 9.61 4.12 2.21
CA ALA A 36 8.29 4.60 1.79
C ALA A 36 7.17 4.08 2.69
N VAL A 37 7.13 2.77 2.93
CA VAL A 37 6.11 2.12 3.78
C VAL A 37 6.21 2.62 5.22
N GLY A 38 7.42 2.67 5.78
CA GLY A 38 7.66 3.12 7.15
C GLY A 38 7.26 4.59 7.37
N PHE A 39 7.61 5.47 6.43
CA PHE A 39 7.20 6.88 6.50
C PHE A 39 5.68 7.04 6.41
N THR A 40 5.04 6.41 5.43
CA THR A 40 3.58 6.51 5.25
C THR A 40 2.84 5.90 6.44
N TRP A 41 3.27 4.72 6.91
CA TRP A 41 2.64 4.06 8.04
C TRP A 41 2.82 4.84 9.35
N GLY A 42 4.02 5.39 9.59
CA GLY A 42 4.26 6.28 10.73
C GLY A 42 3.35 7.50 10.71
N MET A 43 3.15 8.12 9.55
CA MET A 43 2.20 9.23 9.40
C MET A 43 0.75 8.78 9.66
N THR A 44 0.35 7.62 9.16
CA THR A 44 -0.97 7.04 9.43
C THR A 44 -1.18 6.82 10.93
N LEU A 45 -0.19 6.30 11.66
CA LEU A 45 -0.26 6.15 13.12
C LEU A 45 -0.49 7.47 13.83
N ILE A 46 0.26 8.52 13.45
CA ILE A 46 0.08 9.86 14.01
C ILE A 46 -1.34 10.36 13.75
N CYS A 47 -1.86 10.21 12.52
CA CYS A 47 -3.22 10.58 12.17
C CYS A 47 -4.27 9.79 12.97
N LEU A 48 -4.08 8.48 13.17
CA LEU A 48 -5.00 7.64 13.95
C LEU A 48 -5.04 8.05 15.43
N LEU A 49 -3.88 8.40 16.00
CA LEU A 49 -3.77 8.89 17.37
C LEU A 49 -4.41 10.27 17.52
N LEU A 50 -4.11 11.19 16.60
CA LEU A 50 -4.74 12.52 16.57
C LEU A 50 -6.26 12.42 16.40
N GLY A 51 -6.73 11.53 15.52
CA GLY A 51 -8.15 11.26 15.34
C GLY A 51 -8.81 10.76 16.62
N ALA A 52 -8.17 9.81 17.32
CA ALA A 52 -8.66 9.33 18.61
C ALA A 52 -8.72 10.47 19.65
N ILE A 53 -7.70 11.31 19.73
CA ILE A 53 -7.68 12.48 20.62
C ILE A 53 -8.85 13.42 20.28
N MET A 54 -9.02 13.79 19.00
CA MET A 54 -10.07 14.70 18.56
C MET A 54 -11.48 14.18 18.86
N VAL A 55 -11.73 12.88 18.60
CA VAL A 55 -12.99 12.23 18.94
C VAL A 55 -13.27 12.36 20.43
N ASN A 56 -12.29 12.04 21.29
CA ASN A 56 -12.44 12.14 22.74
C ASN A 56 -12.66 13.58 23.23
N LEU A 57 -11.99 14.56 22.64
CA LEU A 57 -12.21 15.97 22.94
C LEU A 57 -13.63 16.44 22.55
N SER A 58 -14.14 15.95 21.41
CA SER A 58 -15.47 16.33 20.90
C SER A 58 -16.64 15.69 21.65
N LEU A 59 -16.46 14.47 22.17
CA LEU A 59 -17.51 13.73 22.87
C LEU A 59 -17.79 14.28 24.27
N GLY A 60 -16.83 14.95 24.92
CA GLY A 60 -17.04 15.68 26.18
C GLY A 60 -17.53 14.87 27.39
N GLN A 61 -17.66 13.54 27.28
CA GLN A 61 -18.38 12.69 28.25
C GLN A 61 -17.51 12.10 29.37
N GLY A 62 -16.28 12.56 29.58
CA GLY A 62 -15.42 12.11 30.69
C GLY A 62 -14.94 10.65 30.64
N GLN A 63 -15.48 9.83 29.73
CA GLN A 63 -14.99 8.48 29.44
C GLN A 63 -14.11 8.51 28.19
N TRP A 64 -12.86 8.06 28.34
CA TRP A 64 -11.92 7.97 27.24
C TRP A 64 -12.23 6.74 26.40
N VAL A 65 -12.80 6.94 25.20
CA VAL A 65 -13.15 5.89 24.24
C VAL A 65 -12.01 5.76 23.24
N PHE A 66 -11.22 4.71 23.39
CA PHE A 66 -10.15 4.38 22.45
C PHE A 66 -10.52 3.13 21.66
N TYR A 67 -10.86 3.33 20.37
CA TYR A 67 -11.15 2.26 19.40
C TYR A 67 -11.80 1.03 20.04
N ALA A 68 -12.90 1.23 20.76
CA ALA A 68 -13.57 0.17 21.49
C ALA A 68 -14.46 -0.64 20.53
N PRO A 69 -14.39 -1.98 20.53
CA PRO A 69 -13.48 -2.85 21.28
C PRO A 69 -12.05 -2.81 20.73
N ILE A 70 -11.02 -3.00 21.58
CA ILE A 70 -9.58 -2.87 21.24
C ILE A 70 -9.14 -3.59 19.96
N ASN A 71 -9.85 -4.66 19.59
CA ASN A 71 -9.66 -5.39 18.34
C ASN A 71 -9.80 -4.48 17.10
N LEU A 72 -10.62 -3.44 17.16
CA LEU A 72 -10.82 -2.47 16.09
C LEU A 72 -9.50 -1.72 15.81
N PHE A 73 -8.76 -1.31 16.85
CA PHE A 73 -7.46 -0.69 16.66
C PHE A 73 -6.48 -1.63 15.96
N LEU A 74 -6.42 -2.90 16.38
CA LEU A 74 -5.56 -3.90 15.75
C LEU A 74 -5.96 -4.17 14.30
N VAL A 75 -7.26 -4.24 14.01
CA VAL A 75 -7.77 -4.40 12.65
C VAL A 75 -7.36 -3.22 11.78
N VAL A 76 -7.54 -1.98 12.26
CA VAL A 76 -7.14 -0.77 11.51
C VAL A 76 -5.63 -0.72 11.33
N LEU A 77 -4.86 -1.08 12.35
CA LEU A 77 -3.41 -1.14 12.30
C LEU A 77 -2.92 -2.10 11.22
N VAL A 78 -3.42 -3.34 11.23
CA VAL A 78 -3.07 -4.38 10.25
C VAL A 78 -3.56 -4.01 8.84
N MET A 79 -4.80 -3.55 8.72
CA MET A 79 -5.35 -3.14 7.43
C MET A 79 -4.58 -1.96 6.83
N SER A 80 -4.17 -0.98 7.66
CA SER A 80 -3.40 0.17 7.19
C SER A 80 -2.03 -0.22 6.64
N ILE A 81 -1.29 -1.12 7.30
CA ILE A 81 0.02 -1.53 6.81
C ILE A 81 -0.10 -2.36 5.53
N LEU A 82 -1.11 -3.24 5.42
CA LEU A 82 -1.37 -4.01 4.20
C LEU A 82 -1.76 -3.10 3.02
N THR A 83 -2.65 -2.13 3.21
CA THR A 83 -3.02 -1.22 2.12
C THR A 83 -1.85 -0.33 1.67
N ILE A 84 -0.99 0.09 2.60
CA ILE A 84 0.24 0.84 2.25
C ILE A 84 1.22 -0.06 1.49
N LEU A 85 1.37 -1.32 1.91
CA LEU A 85 2.24 -2.30 1.23
C LEU A 85 1.75 -2.61 -0.18
N LEU A 86 0.43 -2.67 -0.35
CA LEU A 86 -0.23 -2.85 -1.63
C LEU A 86 0.06 -1.69 -2.58
N ALA A 87 -0.17 -0.46 -2.10
CA ALA A 87 0.11 0.75 -2.87
C ALA A 87 1.60 0.87 -3.19
N ALA A 88 2.48 0.49 -2.26
CA ALA A 88 3.92 0.54 -2.46
C ALA A 88 4.40 -0.49 -3.50
N SER A 89 3.98 -1.75 -3.38
CA SER A 89 4.37 -2.83 -4.29
C SER A 89 3.77 -2.64 -5.70
N GLY A 90 2.51 -2.24 -5.79
CA GLY A 90 1.88 -1.84 -7.06
C GLY A 90 2.56 -0.62 -7.68
N GLY A 91 2.92 0.37 -6.86
CA GLY A 91 3.64 1.57 -7.29
C GLY A 91 5.00 1.27 -7.89
N VAL A 92 5.75 0.33 -7.32
CA VAL A 92 7.01 -0.15 -7.91
C VAL A 92 6.78 -0.70 -9.31
N LEU A 93 5.82 -1.62 -9.47
CA LEU A 93 5.54 -2.26 -10.76
C LEU A 93 5.11 -1.26 -11.84
N ILE A 94 4.30 -0.27 -11.48
CA ILE A 94 3.85 0.81 -12.37
C ILE A 94 5.02 1.73 -12.73
N SER A 95 5.82 2.11 -11.73
CA SER A 95 6.97 2.99 -11.91
C SER A 95 8.04 2.37 -12.80
N LEU A 96 8.28 1.06 -12.68
CA LEU A 96 9.21 0.34 -13.56
C LEU A 96 8.81 0.43 -15.04
N LYS A 97 7.52 0.56 -15.36
CA LYS A 97 6.99 0.65 -16.73
C LYS A 97 6.82 2.08 -17.23
N SER A 98 6.94 3.07 -16.36
CA SER A 98 6.67 4.47 -16.69
C SER A 98 7.95 5.20 -17.09
N ALA A 99 7.88 6.05 -18.11
CA ALA A 99 9.03 6.83 -18.58
C ALA A 99 9.26 8.10 -17.74
N THR A 100 8.19 8.67 -17.18
CA THR A 100 8.22 9.91 -16.41
C THR A 100 7.56 9.75 -15.04
N MET A 101 7.97 10.61 -14.09
CA MET A 101 7.37 10.69 -12.76
C MET A 101 5.86 10.97 -12.85
N ARG A 102 5.46 11.90 -13.71
CA ARG A 102 4.05 12.29 -13.87
C ARG A 102 3.19 11.14 -14.41
N GLN A 103 3.69 10.38 -15.38
CA GLN A 103 2.99 9.21 -15.90
C GLN A 103 2.83 8.12 -14.84
N ALA A 104 3.87 7.86 -14.04
CA ALA A 104 3.81 6.90 -12.94
C ALA A 104 2.73 7.29 -11.93
N ALA A 105 2.73 8.55 -11.49
CA ALA A 105 1.76 9.07 -10.53
C ALA A 105 0.31 8.97 -11.05
N GLN A 106 0.05 9.38 -12.29
CA GLN A 106 -1.30 9.30 -12.87
C GLN A 106 -1.78 7.86 -13.04
N THR A 107 -0.88 6.96 -13.45
CA THR A 107 -1.20 5.53 -13.62
C THR A 107 -1.47 4.87 -12.27
N MET A 108 -0.74 5.26 -11.21
CA MET A 108 -1.01 4.78 -9.84
C MET A 108 -2.40 5.22 -9.38
N VAL A 109 -2.75 6.50 -9.51
CA VAL A 109 -4.08 7.00 -9.12
C VAL A 109 -5.20 6.30 -9.91
N LEU A 110 -5.03 6.16 -11.23
CA LEU A 110 -5.98 5.40 -12.05
C LEU A 110 -6.09 3.94 -11.61
N GLY A 111 -4.97 3.30 -11.29
CA GLY A 111 -4.91 1.93 -10.79
C GLY A 111 -5.66 1.77 -9.47
N GLU A 112 -5.46 2.69 -8.52
CA GLU A 112 -6.15 2.71 -7.24
C GLU A 112 -7.67 2.91 -7.40
N ILE A 113 -8.08 3.84 -8.27
CA ILE A 113 -9.49 4.08 -8.59
C ILE A 113 -10.13 2.83 -9.19
N LEU A 114 -9.49 2.23 -10.19
CA LEU A 114 -9.99 1.01 -10.85
C LEU A 114 -10.06 -0.16 -9.87
N LEU A 115 -9.03 -0.34 -9.04
CA LEU A 115 -9.02 -1.39 -8.03
C LEU A 115 -10.17 -1.20 -7.02
N GLY A 116 -10.34 0.02 -6.50
CA GLY A 116 -11.44 0.35 -5.60
C GLY A 116 -12.81 0.11 -6.23
N PHE A 117 -12.97 0.49 -7.51
CA PHE A 117 -14.20 0.24 -8.26
C PHE A 117 -14.48 -1.25 -8.47
N VAL A 118 -13.47 -2.04 -8.83
CA VAL A 118 -13.60 -3.50 -8.99
C VAL A 118 -14.00 -4.16 -7.67
N VAL A 119 -13.34 -3.78 -6.56
CA VAL A 119 -13.69 -4.29 -5.22
C VAL A 119 -15.13 -3.91 -4.85
N TYR A 120 -15.51 -2.66 -5.07
CA TYR A 120 -16.88 -2.18 -4.81
C TYR A 120 -17.92 -2.96 -5.63
N MET A 121 -17.69 -3.14 -6.93
CA MET A 121 -18.59 -3.89 -7.82
C MET A 121 -18.67 -5.36 -7.42
N PHE A 122 -17.54 -5.98 -7.07
CA PHE A 122 -17.49 -7.36 -6.61
C PHE A 122 -18.32 -7.56 -5.34
N VAL A 123 -18.15 -6.69 -4.34
CA VAL A 123 -18.95 -6.70 -3.10
C VAL A 123 -20.44 -6.50 -3.39
N ARG A 124 -20.80 -5.67 -4.37
CA ARG A 124 -22.19 -5.41 -4.73
C ARG A 124 -22.86 -6.55 -5.50
N LEU A 125 -22.08 -7.35 -6.24
CA LEU A 125 -22.56 -8.50 -7.00
C LEU A 125 -22.66 -9.78 -6.17
N LEU A 126 -22.08 -9.82 -4.96
CA LEU A 126 -22.16 -10.94 -4.05
C LEU A 126 -23.63 -11.21 -3.63
N PRO A 127 -24.12 -12.45 -3.72
CA PRO A 127 -25.48 -12.79 -3.29
C PRO A 127 -25.68 -12.47 -1.80
N ALA A 128 -26.84 -11.90 -1.46
CA ALA A 128 -27.18 -11.57 -0.07
C ALA A 128 -27.18 -12.79 0.87
N SER A 129 -27.39 -14.00 0.33
CA SER A 129 -27.29 -15.26 1.09
C SER A 129 -25.88 -15.54 1.61
N VAL A 130 -24.85 -15.16 0.84
CA VAL A 130 -23.44 -15.34 1.23
C VAL A 130 -23.07 -14.33 2.30
N THR A 131 -23.44 -13.06 2.12
CA THR A 131 -23.10 -12.00 3.09
C THR A 131 -23.87 -12.13 4.40
N ALA A 132 -25.11 -12.61 4.37
CA ALA A 132 -25.91 -12.85 5.57
C ALA A 132 -25.40 -14.05 6.41
N SER A 133 -24.68 -14.98 5.79
CA SER A 133 -24.13 -16.15 6.49
C SER A 133 -22.82 -15.87 7.25
N LEU A 134 -22.16 -14.75 6.94
CA LEU A 134 -20.85 -14.40 7.48
C LEU A 134 -20.97 -13.35 8.58
N THR A 135 -20.22 -13.53 9.66
CA THR A 135 -20.09 -12.50 10.70
C THR A 135 -19.12 -11.41 10.25
N THR A 136 -19.23 -10.22 10.84
CA THR A 136 -18.30 -9.10 10.57
C THR A 136 -16.84 -9.48 10.78
N SER A 137 -16.55 -10.29 11.81
CA SER A 137 -15.18 -10.76 12.09
C SER A 137 -14.65 -11.71 11.01
N GLN A 138 -15.50 -12.61 10.48
CA GLN A 138 -15.12 -13.49 9.37
C GLN A 138 -14.84 -12.69 8.10
N ILE A 139 -15.68 -11.70 7.79
CA ILE A 139 -15.46 -10.82 6.62
C ILE A 139 -14.12 -10.10 6.73
N VAL A 140 -13.84 -9.50 7.89
CA VAL A 140 -12.55 -8.82 8.14
C VAL A 140 -11.39 -9.79 7.95
N LEU A 141 -11.45 -10.99 8.53
CA LEU A 141 -10.38 -11.99 8.38
C LEU A 141 -10.17 -12.42 6.93
N ILE A 142 -11.26 -12.64 6.17
CA ILE A 142 -11.18 -12.99 4.75
C ILE A 142 -10.53 -11.85 3.96
N VAL A 143 -10.94 -10.61 4.18
CA VAL A 143 -10.39 -9.43 3.50
C VAL A 143 -8.92 -9.22 3.85
N THR A 144 -8.57 -9.30 5.14
CA THR A 144 -7.18 -9.20 5.60
C THR A 144 -6.31 -10.30 5.00
N GLY A 145 -6.80 -11.55 4.97
CA GLY A 145 -6.10 -12.67 4.37
C GLY A 145 -5.91 -12.49 2.86
N ALA A 146 -6.96 -12.07 2.15
CA ALA A 146 -6.90 -11.79 0.72
C ALA A 146 -5.90 -10.68 0.39
N LEU A 147 -5.90 -9.58 1.15
CA LEU A 147 -4.92 -8.49 1.01
C LEU A 147 -3.50 -8.98 1.27
N ALA A 148 -3.26 -9.72 2.34
CA ALA A 148 -1.93 -10.25 2.65
C ALA A 148 -1.40 -11.19 1.55
N VAL A 149 -2.26 -12.04 0.96
CA VAL A 149 -1.91 -12.88 -0.17
C VAL A 149 -1.57 -12.03 -1.40
N PHE A 150 -2.38 -11.00 -1.68
CA PHE A 150 -2.16 -10.13 -2.82
C PHE A 150 -0.88 -9.30 -2.68
N ASP A 151 -0.58 -8.80 -1.48
CA ASP A 151 0.71 -8.16 -1.15
C ASP A 151 1.89 -9.08 -1.36
N ALA A 152 1.80 -10.34 -0.90
CA ALA A 152 2.87 -11.32 -1.10
C ALA A 152 3.12 -11.57 -2.59
N ILE A 153 2.06 -11.66 -3.39
CA ILE A 153 2.14 -11.81 -4.85
C ILE A 153 2.79 -10.58 -5.50
N LEU A 154 2.32 -9.37 -5.17
CA LEU A 154 2.85 -8.13 -5.76
C LEU A 154 4.29 -7.86 -5.34
N LEU A 155 4.65 -8.13 -4.08
CA LEU A 155 6.03 -8.04 -3.61
C LEU A 155 6.92 -9.03 -4.34
N ALA A 156 6.50 -10.30 -4.46
CA ALA A 156 7.25 -11.30 -5.23
C ALA A 156 7.41 -10.88 -6.70
N ALA A 157 6.34 -10.38 -7.33
CA ALA A 157 6.39 -9.84 -8.69
C ALA A 157 7.34 -8.64 -8.80
N SER A 158 7.32 -7.74 -7.83
CA SER A 158 8.22 -6.57 -7.79
C SER A 158 9.68 -6.99 -7.72
N LEU A 159 10.00 -7.98 -6.87
CA LEU A 159 11.35 -8.53 -6.71
C LEU A 159 11.86 -9.25 -7.96
N VAL A 160 10.99 -9.99 -8.65
CA VAL A 160 11.35 -10.68 -9.91
C VAL A 160 11.50 -9.69 -11.07
N SER A 161 10.66 -8.66 -11.11
CA SER A 161 10.68 -7.64 -12.17
C SER A 161 11.87 -6.67 -12.09
N PHE A 162 12.46 -6.52 -10.89
CA PHE A 162 13.60 -5.65 -10.65
C PHE A 162 14.91 -6.37 -11.03
N GLN A 163 15.25 -6.35 -12.32
CA GLN A 163 16.49 -6.90 -12.86
C GLN A 163 17.28 -5.84 -13.65
N ARG A 164 18.54 -5.59 -13.26
CA ARG A 164 19.52 -4.68 -13.91
C ARG A 164 19.50 -4.73 -15.44
N SER A 165 19.44 -5.92 -16.03
CA SER A 165 19.56 -6.13 -17.48
C SER A 165 18.35 -5.65 -18.30
N ARG A 166 17.15 -5.64 -17.72
CA ARG A 166 15.92 -5.18 -18.41
C ARG A 166 15.65 -3.70 -18.26
N LEU A 167 16.28 -3.04 -17.29
CA LEU A 167 16.10 -1.61 -17.01
C LEU A 167 16.91 -0.71 -17.94
N ILE A 168 17.97 -1.24 -18.57
CA ILE A 168 18.87 -0.48 -19.46
C ILE A 168 18.40 -0.56 -20.94
N LEU A 169 17.61 -1.57 -21.30
CA LEU A 169 17.16 -1.84 -22.68
C LEU A 169 15.75 -1.31 -23.02
N ARG A 170 15.10 -0.58 -22.10
CA ARG A 170 13.76 0.00 -22.26
C ARG A 170 13.76 1.47 -21.88
#